data_AF-A0A6J0Y7N1-F1
#
_entry.id   AF-A0A6J0Y7N1-F1
#
_cell.length_a   1.000
_cell.length_b   1.000
_cell.length_c   1.000
_cell.angle_alpha   90.00
_cell.angle_beta   90.00
_cell.angle_gamma   90.00
#
_symmetry.space_group_name_H-M   'P 1'
#
loop_
_entity.id
_entity.type
_entity.pdbx_description
1 polymer ?
#
loop_
_entity_poly.entity_id
_entity_poly.type
_entity_poly.pdbx_seq_one_letter_code
_entity_poly.pdbx_strand_id
1 'polypeptide(L)'
;MEGKVYTGEDYKTKFNPRDYLKTYYAFDSGTVAENEILKFLLNNLFETFSPGGVGGDILIDIGTGPTIYQLLSACEAFREIIVSDYSELNLREVDKWLKKEPGAYDWSPAVQYVCELKGDRSKWQEKEARLQRTVTQLLTCDVNQPRPLGSAQVPAVDCVLTLLALECACHNVDAYRAAIRSLVGLLKPGRHLVTSVALNCQNYMVGPTARGVS
;
A
#
# COMPACT_ATOMS: atom_id res chain seq x y z
N MET A 1 -12.32 -24.63 14.50
CA MET A 1 -11.49 -23.84 15.43
C MET A 1 -11.66 -22.40 15.01
N GLU A 2 -12.20 -21.55 15.88
CA GLU A 2 -12.23 -20.10 15.63
C GLU A 2 -10.78 -19.59 15.62
N GLY A 3 -10.39 -18.92 14.55
CA GLY A 3 -9.07 -18.30 14.44
C GLY A 3 -8.96 -17.13 15.41
N LYS A 4 -7.76 -16.92 15.98
CA LYS A 4 -7.50 -15.73 16.80
C LYS A 4 -7.44 -14.49 15.90
N VAL A 5 -8.22 -13.46 16.22
CA VAL A 5 -8.13 -12.14 15.57
C VAL A 5 -6.98 -11.36 16.20
N TYR A 6 -6.07 -10.84 15.37
CA TYR A 6 -4.94 -10.02 15.78
C TYR A 6 -5.27 -8.53 15.63
N THR A 7 -4.88 -7.70 16.61
CA THR A 7 -5.16 -6.26 16.60
C THR A 7 -3.96 -5.46 17.12
N GLY A 8 -3.85 -4.19 16.70
CA GLY A 8 -2.87 -3.23 17.24
C GLY A 8 -1.44 -3.80 17.29
N GLU A 9 -0.88 -3.91 18.49
CA GLU A 9 0.49 -4.40 18.73
C GLU A 9 0.76 -5.81 18.20
N ASP A 10 -0.26 -6.66 18.01
CA ASP A 10 -0.08 -7.97 17.40
C ASP A 10 0.55 -7.87 15.99
N TYR A 11 0.27 -6.79 15.24
CA TYR A 11 0.82 -6.58 13.90
C TYR A 11 2.35 -6.48 13.86
N LYS A 12 2.99 -6.08 14.97
CA LYS A 12 4.47 -5.99 15.04
C LYS A 12 5.14 -7.36 15.08
N THR A 13 4.44 -8.39 15.57
CA THR A 13 5.07 -9.69 15.87
C THR A 13 4.36 -10.91 15.29
N LYS A 14 3.07 -10.79 14.93
CA LYS A 14 2.22 -11.90 14.48
C LYS A 14 1.85 -11.83 13.02
N PHE A 15 1.85 -10.63 12.43
CA PHE A 15 1.58 -10.48 11.00
C PHE A 15 2.74 -11.04 10.18
N ASN A 16 2.44 -11.96 9.25
CA ASN A 16 3.43 -12.50 8.31
C ASN A 16 3.26 -11.82 6.94
N PRO A 17 4.18 -10.92 6.56
CA PRO A 17 4.16 -10.24 5.26
C PRO A 17 4.04 -11.19 4.07
N ARG A 18 4.75 -12.32 4.09
CA ARG A 18 4.79 -13.24 2.95
C ARG A 18 3.52 -14.05 2.80
N ASP A 19 2.88 -14.39 3.91
CA ASP A 19 1.58 -15.04 3.86
C ASP A 19 0.53 -14.06 3.33
N TYR A 20 0.58 -12.79 3.75
CA TYR A 20 -0.31 -11.74 3.23
C TYR A 20 -0.14 -11.55 1.72
N LEU A 21 1.10 -11.44 1.24
CA LEU A 21 1.39 -11.33 -0.19
C LEU A 21 0.89 -12.53 -1.00
N LYS A 22 1.07 -13.76 -0.49
CA LYS A 22 0.57 -14.97 -1.15
C LYS A 22 -0.95 -15.08 -1.14
N THR A 23 -1.61 -14.62 -0.08
CA THR A 23 -3.08 -14.67 0.02
C THR A 23 -3.73 -13.69 -0.95
N TYR A 24 -3.23 -12.46 -1.03
CA TYR A 24 -3.96 -11.34 -1.66
C TYR A 24 -3.36 -10.85 -2.98
N TYR A 25 -2.06 -11.04 -3.21
CA TYR A 25 -1.32 -10.38 -4.30
C TYR A 25 -0.63 -11.35 -5.26
N ALA A 26 -1.00 -12.64 -5.20
CA ALA A 26 -0.45 -13.69 -6.05
C ALA A 26 -0.83 -13.57 -7.54
N PHE A 27 -1.68 -12.59 -7.88
CA PHE A 27 -2.13 -12.26 -9.24
C PHE A 27 -2.51 -13.53 -10.00
N ASP A 28 -1.85 -13.90 -11.10
CA ASP A 28 -2.21 -15.07 -11.92
C ASP A 28 -2.32 -16.41 -11.16
N SER A 29 -1.68 -16.53 -9.99
CA SER A 29 -1.73 -17.73 -9.13
C SER A 29 -2.63 -17.61 -7.89
N GLY A 30 -3.28 -16.46 -7.71
CA GLY A 30 -4.22 -16.18 -6.62
C GLY A 30 -5.65 -16.68 -6.89
N THR A 31 -6.56 -16.38 -5.96
CA THR A 31 -7.98 -16.65 -6.18
C THR A 31 -8.58 -15.64 -7.17
N VAL A 32 -9.63 -16.04 -7.90
CA VAL A 32 -10.33 -15.13 -8.83
C VAL A 32 -10.83 -13.88 -8.10
N ALA A 33 -11.39 -14.01 -6.89
CA ALA A 33 -11.92 -12.89 -6.14
C ALA A 33 -10.84 -11.85 -5.79
N GLU A 34 -9.71 -12.28 -5.23
CA GLU A 34 -8.62 -11.36 -4.86
C GLU A 34 -7.99 -10.71 -6.10
N ASN A 35 -7.89 -11.46 -7.20
CA ASN A 35 -7.37 -10.94 -8.46
C ASN A 35 -8.25 -9.84 -9.05
N GLU A 36 -9.58 -10.01 -9.02
CA GLU A 36 -10.51 -8.99 -9.52
C GLU A 36 -10.50 -7.75 -8.63
N ILE A 37 -10.38 -7.90 -7.31
CA ILE A 37 -10.19 -6.76 -6.39
C ILE A 37 -8.88 -6.03 -6.70
N LEU A 38 -7.78 -6.76 -6.87
CA LEU A 38 -6.47 -6.16 -7.17
C LEU A 38 -6.49 -5.44 -8.53
N LYS A 39 -7.06 -6.04 -9.58
CA LYS A 39 -7.24 -5.36 -10.88
C LYS A 39 -8.12 -4.13 -10.74
N PHE A 40 -9.21 -4.19 -9.98
CA PHE A 40 -10.05 -3.03 -9.72
C PHE A 40 -9.24 -1.89 -9.09
N LEU A 41 -8.42 -2.17 -8.07
CA LEU A 41 -7.55 -1.17 -7.46
C LEU A 41 -6.53 -0.61 -8.46
N LEU A 42 -5.86 -1.47 -9.23
CA LEU A 42 -4.87 -1.07 -10.23
C LEU A 42 -5.47 -0.15 -11.31
N ASN A 43 -6.67 -0.46 -11.82
CA ASN A 43 -7.38 0.38 -12.79
C ASN A 43 -7.74 1.75 -12.19
N ASN A 44 -8.31 1.79 -10.98
CA ASN A 44 -8.68 3.06 -10.36
C ASN A 44 -7.46 3.93 -10.06
N LEU A 45 -6.35 3.34 -9.61
CA LEU A 45 -5.10 4.07 -9.37
C LEU A 45 -4.46 4.54 -10.67
N PHE A 46 -4.56 3.74 -11.74
CA PHE A 46 -4.13 4.16 -13.07
C PHE A 46 -4.87 5.41 -13.55
N GLU A 47 -6.19 5.42 -13.45
CA GLU A 47 -7.01 6.60 -13.80
C GLU A 47 -6.70 7.79 -12.87
N THR A 48 -6.56 7.54 -11.57
CA THR A 48 -6.28 8.58 -10.56
C THR A 48 -4.97 9.31 -10.82
N PHE A 49 -3.91 8.57 -11.17
CA PHE A 49 -2.57 9.10 -11.43
C PHE A 49 -2.27 9.29 -12.93
N SER A 50 -3.30 9.29 -13.77
CA SER A 50 -3.19 9.56 -15.20
C SER A 50 -2.83 11.05 -15.45
N PRO A 51 -2.32 11.40 -16.65
CA PRO A 51 -2.04 12.80 -16.99
C PRO A 51 -3.28 13.70 -16.80
N GLY A 52 -3.13 14.76 -16.01
CA GLY A 52 -4.25 15.65 -15.64
C GLY A 52 -5.01 15.24 -14.37
N GLY A 53 -4.70 14.05 -13.81
CA GLY A 53 -5.16 13.59 -12.51
C GLY A 53 -4.29 14.09 -11.35
N VAL A 54 -4.17 13.26 -10.32
CA VAL A 54 -3.40 13.56 -9.11
C VAL A 54 -1.90 13.41 -9.40
N GLY A 55 -1.10 14.43 -9.04
CA GLY A 55 0.36 14.41 -9.21
C GLY A 55 1.03 15.55 -8.44
N GLY A 56 2.36 15.53 -8.35
CA GLY A 56 3.10 16.55 -7.60
C GLY A 56 4.58 16.19 -7.40
N ASP A 57 5.21 16.84 -6.42
CA ASP A 57 6.61 16.55 -6.10
C ASP A 57 6.70 15.33 -5.18
N ILE A 58 5.98 15.36 -4.05
CA ILE A 58 6.12 14.36 -2.98
C ILE A 58 4.77 13.69 -2.70
N LEU A 59 4.75 12.35 -2.77
CA LEU A 59 3.67 11.52 -2.23
C LEU A 59 4.18 10.77 -0.99
N ILE A 60 3.35 10.66 0.04
CA ILE A 60 3.58 9.74 1.15
C ILE A 60 2.50 8.67 1.19
N ASP A 61 2.91 7.41 1.22
CA ASP A 61 2.04 6.25 1.40
C ASP A 61 2.03 5.83 2.88
N ILE A 62 0.84 5.75 3.46
CA ILE A 62 0.59 5.48 4.87
C ILE A 62 -0.09 4.12 5.02
N GLY A 63 0.59 3.21 5.71
CA GLY A 63 0.14 1.82 5.82
C GLY A 63 0.40 1.04 4.53
N THR A 64 1.61 1.18 3.95
CA THR A 64 2.00 0.54 2.69
C THR A 64 1.91 -0.99 2.75
N GLY A 65 1.89 -1.58 3.95
CA GLY A 65 2.05 -3.01 4.14
C GLY A 65 3.34 -3.52 3.49
N PRO A 66 3.42 -4.80 3.12
CA PRO A 66 4.55 -5.32 2.36
C PRO A 66 4.39 -5.10 0.84
N THR A 67 3.61 -4.12 0.42
CA THR A 67 3.06 -4.02 -0.95
C THR A 67 3.55 -2.81 -1.73
N ILE A 68 3.63 -2.93 -3.06
CA ILE A 68 4.05 -1.85 -3.96
C ILE A 68 3.05 -1.55 -5.09
N TYR A 69 1.97 -2.34 -5.22
CA TYR A 69 1.01 -2.25 -6.33
C TYR A 69 0.39 -0.84 -6.43
N GLN A 70 0.15 -0.22 -5.28
CA GLN A 70 -0.45 1.08 -5.13
C GLN A 70 0.43 2.23 -5.66
N LEU A 71 1.72 1.96 -5.83
CA LEU A 71 2.73 2.94 -6.23
C LEU A 71 3.06 2.85 -7.73
N LEU A 72 2.61 1.80 -8.42
CA LEU A 72 2.96 1.52 -9.81
C LEU A 72 2.50 2.63 -10.78
N SER A 73 1.31 3.18 -10.56
CA SER A 73 0.83 4.33 -11.33
C SER A 73 1.33 5.65 -10.74
N ALA A 74 1.42 5.74 -9.41
CA ALA A 74 1.87 6.94 -8.71
C ALA A 74 3.31 7.36 -9.08
N CYS A 75 4.24 6.43 -9.31
CA CYS A 75 5.62 6.75 -9.67
C CYS A 75 5.77 7.46 -11.03
N GLU A 76 4.69 7.57 -11.81
CA GLU A 76 4.65 8.36 -13.04
C GLU A 76 4.27 9.82 -12.79
N ALA A 77 3.56 10.09 -11.70
CA ALA A 77 2.96 11.38 -11.37
C ALA A 77 3.72 12.12 -10.25
N PHE A 78 4.62 11.45 -9.55
CA PHE A 78 5.40 11.99 -8.43
C PHE A 78 6.90 11.85 -8.65
N ARG A 79 7.67 12.83 -8.18
CA ARG A 79 9.14 12.82 -8.22
C ARG A 79 9.73 12.00 -7.09
N GLU A 80 9.07 12.03 -5.94
CA GLU A 80 9.47 11.35 -4.72
C GLU A 80 8.26 10.65 -4.10
N ILE A 81 8.48 9.40 -3.66
CA ILE A 81 7.54 8.62 -2.87
C ILE A 81 8.22 8.25 -1.55
N ILE A 82 7.56 8.57 -0.45
CA ILE A 82 7.89 8.10 0.89
C ILE A 82 6.90 7.00 1.23
N VAL A 83 7.38 5.83 1.66
CA VAL A 83 6.51 4.74 2.09
C VAL A 83 6.60 4.58 3.60
N SER A 84 5.48 4.27 4.24
CA SER A 84 5.46 4.07 5.68
C SER A 84 4.48 3.00 6.13
N ASP A 85 4.86 2.28 7.17
CA ASP A 85 4.04 1.24 7.78
C ASP A 85 4.28 1.16 9.28
N TYR A 86 3.29 0.63 10.00
CA TYR A 86 3.40 0.37 11.43
C TYR A 86 4.32 -0.82 11.73
N SER A 87 4.35 -1.82 10.85
CA SER A 87 5.14 -3.04 11.02
C SER A 87 6.47 -2.94 10.30
N GLU A 88 7.57 -3.00 11.03
CA GLU A 88 8.91 -3.10 10.44
C GLU A 88 9.09 -4.35 9.57
N LEU A 89 8.34 -5.43 9.84
CA LEU A 89 8.38 -6.65 9.03
C LEU A 89 7.87 -6.37 7.61
N ASN A 90 6.84 -5.55 7.49
CA ASN A 90 6.31 -5.11 6.20
C ASN A 90 7.33 -4.24 5.45
N LEU A 91 7.89 -3.24 6.13
CA LEU A 91 8.92 -2.37 5.54
C LEU A 91 10.13 -3.15 5.04
N ARG A 92 10.55 -4.19 5.76
CA ARG A 92 11.65 -5.07 5.32
C ARG A 92 11.32 -5.82 4.02
N GLU A 93 10.07 -6.20 3.79
CA GLU A 93 9.69 -6.84 2.51
C GLU A 93 9.67 -5.85 1.34
N VAL A 94 9.25 -4.61 1.59
CA VAL A 94 9.35 -3.52 0.60
C VAL A 94 10.82 -3.22 0.30
N ASP A 95 11.67 -3.09 1.32
CA ASP A 95 13.11 -2.82 1.18
C ASP A 95 13.83 -3.90 0.37
N LYS A 96 13.53 -5.19 0.62
CA LYS A 96 14.05 -6.31 -0.18
C LYS A 96 13.74 -6.16 -1.65
N TRP A 97 12.50 -5.79 -1.99
CA TRP A 97 12.09 -5.58 -3.38
C TRP A 97 12.77 -4.35 -4.00
N LEU A 98 12.88 -3.25 -3.26
CA LEU A 98 13.56 -2.03 -3.72
C LEU A 98 15.03 -2.27 -4.03
N LYS A 99 15.71 -3.06 -3.19
CA LYS A 99 17.13 -3.43 -3.34
C LYS A 99 17.38 -4.60 -4.30
N LYS A 100 16.34 -5.17 -4.90
CA LYS A 100 16.42 -6.35 -5.77
C LYS A 100 17.10 -7.53 -5.09
N GLU A 101 16.84 -7.72 -3.79
CA GLU A 101 17.44 -8.81 -3.04
C GLU A 101 16.90 -10.17 -3.52
N PRO A 102 17.75 -11.23 -3.54
CA PRO A 102 17.29 -12.58 -3.80
C PRO A 102 16.13 -12.97 -2.87
N GLY A 103 15.06 -13.50 -3.46
CA GLY A 103 13.87 -13.88 -2.72
C GLY A 103 12.89 -12.74 -2.44
N ALA A 104 13.12 -11.51 -2.94
CA ALA A 104 12.09 -10.47 -3.01
C ALA A 104 10.80 -11.01 -3.66
N TYR A 105 9.64 -10.43 -3.28
CA TYR A 105 8.37 -10.87 -3.85
C TYR A 105 8.29 -10.50 -5.33
N ASP A 106 7.79 -11.43 -6.15
CA ASP A 106 7.64 -11.21 -7.58
C ASP A 106 6.38 -10.39 -7.87
N TRP A 107 6.57 -9.10 -8.12
CA TRP A 107 5.51 -8.18 -8.52
C TRP A 107 5.33 -8.09 -10.04
N SER A 108 6.13 -8.81 -10.83
CA SER A 108 6.13 -8.67 -12.29
C SER A 108 4.75 -8.85 -12.95
N PRO A 109 3.84 -9.75 -12.50
CA PRO A 109 2.50 -9.84 -13.09
C PRO A 109 1.67 -8.56 -12.91
N ALA A 110 1.70 -7.98 -11.70
CA ALA A 110 0.99 -6.74 -11.41
C ALA A 110 1.60 -5.54 -12.16
N VAL A 111 2.94 -5.49 -12.25
CA VAL A 111 3.65 -4.44 -13.00
C VAL A 111 3.32 -4.52 -14.49
N GLN A 112 3.34 -5.73 -15.06
CA GLN A 112 2.95 -5.99 -16.44
C GLN A 112 1.52 -5.56 -16.72
N TYR A 113 0.59 -5.86 -15.81
CA TYR A 113 -0.81 -5.42 -15.94
C TYR A 113 -0.93 -3.89 -16.00
N VAL A 114 -0.25 -3.16 -15.10
CA VAL A 114 -0.27 -1.68 -15.13
C VAL A 114 0.36 -1.12 -16.41
N CYS A 115 1.41 -1.76 -16.92
CA CYS A 115 2.02 -1.41 -18.20
C CYS A 115 1.07 -1.67 -19.38
N GLU A 116 0.28 -2.75 -19.32
CA GLU A 116 -0.75 -3.08 -20.31
C GLU A 116 -1.88 -2.03 -20.33
N LEU A 117 -2.23 -1.42 -19.20
CA LEU A 117 -3.19 -0.29 -19.15
C LEU A 117 -2.71 0.92 -19.97
N LYS A 118 -1.40 1.11 -20.14
CA LYS A 118 -0.80 2.12 -21.04
C LYS A 118 -0.65 1.65 -22.49
N GLY A 119 -1.06 0.42 -22.80
CA GLY A 119 -0.93 -0.20 -24.12
C GLY A 119 0.43 -0.84 -24.40
N ASP A 120 1.32 -0.97 -23.41
CA ASP A 120 2.66 -1.53 -23.62
C ASP A 120 3.16 -2.34 -22.42
N ARG A 121 2.77 -3.62 -22.37
CA ARG A 121 3.17 -4.59 -21.34
C ARG A 121 4.68 -4.85 -21.29
N SER A 122 5.41 -4.60 -22.38
CA SER A 122 6.83 -4.96 -22.50
C SER A 122 7.75 -4.08 -21.63
N LYS A 123 7.28 -2.91 -21.20
CA LYS A 123 8.04 -1.93 -20.40
C LYS A 123 8.03 -2.18 -18.89
N TRP A 124 7.63 -3.37 -18.44
CA TRP A 124 7.47 -3.63 -17.02
C TRP A 124 8.78 -3.49 -16.22
N GLN A 125 9.94 -3.87 -16.78
CA GLN A 125 11.22 -3.67 -16.10
C GLN A 125 11.60 -2.18 -15.97
N GLU A 126 11.26 -1.36 -16.96
CA GLU A 126 11.47 0.10 -16.89
C GLU A 126 10.59 0.72 -15.80
N LYS A 127 9.35 0.23 -15.68
CA LYS A 127 8.41 0.62 -14.63
C LYS A 127 8.93 0.26 -13.24
N GLU A 128 9.42 -0.97 -13.03
CA GLU A 128 10.03 -1.36 -11.76
C GLU A 128 11.23 -0.47 -11.41
N ALA A 129 12.15 -0.30 -12.37
CA ALA A 129 13.34 0.52 -12.18
C ALA A 129 13.01 2.00 -11.94
N ARG A 130 11.89 2.50 -12.47
CA ARG A 130 11.38 3.83 -12.13
C ARG A 130 10.87 3.85 -10.69
N LEU A 131 9.98 2.93 -10.30
CA LEU A 131 9.43 2.91 -8.95
C LEU A 131 10.54 2.78 -7.90
N GLN A 132 11.51 1.90 -8.11
CA GLN A 132 12.66 1.70 -7.22
C GLN A 132 13.49 2.98 -7.01
N ARG A 133 13.59 3.85 -8.02
CA ARG A 133 14.28 5.15 -7.89
C ARG A 133 13.39 6.25 -7.31
N THR A 134 12.08 6.10 -7.44
CA THR A 134 11.11 7.10 -6.99
C THR A 134 10.84 6.96 -5.49
N VAL A 135 10.89 5.74 -4.95
CA VAL A 135 10.83 5.52 -3.50
C VAL A 135 12.17 5.88 -2.87
N THR A 136 12.18 6.93 -2.05
CA THR A 136 13.41 7.48 -1.46
C THR A 136 13.57 7.14 0.02
N GLN A 137 12.46 6.89 0.72
CA GLN A 137 12.44 6.75 2.18
C GLN A 137 11.43 5.70 2.62
N LEU A 138 11.82 4.90 3.61
CA LEU A 138 10.96 3.97 4.34
C LEU A 138 10.89 4.45 5.79
N LEU A 139 9.70 4.77 6.27
CA LEU A 139 9.47 5.30 7.61
C LEU A 139 8.54 4.39 8.40
N THR A 140 8.70 4.36 9.72
CA THR A 140 7.67 3.82 10.59
C THR A 140 6.56 4.85 10.79
N CYS A 141 5.32 4.39 10.89
CA CYS A 141 4.17 5.26 11.19
C CYS A 141 3.17 4.61 12.15
N ASP A 142 2.48 5.40 12.96
CA ASP A 142 1.32 4.98 13.74
C ASP A 142 0.19 6.01 13.61
N VAL A 143 -0.84 5.67 12.82
CA VAL A 143 -1.98 6.55 12.54
C VAL A 143 -2.85 6.87 13.75
N ASN A 144 -2.71 6.10 14.83
CA ASN A 144 -3.41 6.38 16.10
C ASN A 144 -2.69 7.44 16.95
N GLN A 145 -1.49 7.89 16.54
CA GLN A 145 -0.79 8.99 17.20
C GLN A 145 -1.15 10.35 16.60
N PRO A 146 -1.14 11.44 17.40
CA PRO A 146 -1.31 12.80 16.89
C PRO A 146 -0.25 13.20 15.83
N ARG A 147 0.93 12.59 15.89
CA ARG A 147 2.00 12.72 14.90
C ARG A 147 2.30 11.35 14.31
N PRO A 148 1.67 10.97 13.18
CA PRO A 148 1.77 9.61 12.66
C PRO A 148 3.19 9.16 12.34
N LEU A 149 4.06 10.07 11.91
CA LEU A 149 5.46 9.79 11.56
C LEU A 149 6.42 9.97 12.75
N GLY A 150 5.90 10.13 13.97
CA GLY A 150 6.69 10.31 15.18
C GLY A 150 7.60 11.53 15.13
N SER A 151 8.92 11.29 15.15
CA SER A 151 9.96 12.32 15.08
C SER A 151 10.50 12.56 13.67
N ALA A 152 10.09 11.77 12.68
CA ALA A 152 10.53 11.94 11.31
C ALA A 152 10.05 13.29 10.77
N GLN A 153 10.98 14.06 10.21
CA GLN A 153 10.68 15.35 9.62
C GLN A 153 10.43 15.16 8.13
N VAL A 154 9.16 15.21 7.74
CA VAL A 154 8.73 15.17 6.34
C VAL A 154 8.17 16.54 5.98
N PRO A 155 8.57 17.15 4.85
CA PRO A 155 7.97 18.39 4.38
C PRO A 155 6.48 18.16 4.09
N ALA A 156 5.70 19.24 4.02
CA ALA A 156 4.32 19.13 3.57
C ALA A 156 4.28 18.53 2.15
N VAL A 157 3.41 17.54 1.93
CA VAL A 157 3.39 16.69 0.72
C VAL A 157 2.27 17.10 -0.24
N ASP A 158 2.38 16.69 -1.50
CA ASP A 158 1.37 16.94 -2.55
C ASP A 158 0.29 15.85 -2.61
N CYS A 159 0.57 14.68 -2.04
CA CYS A 159 -0.41 13.61 -1.90
C CYS A 159 -0.13 12.75 -0.67
N VAL A 160 -1.20 12.39 0.03
CA VAL A 160 -1.20 11.29 1.00
C VAL A 160 -1.98 10.15 0.37
N LEU A 161 -1.37 8.98 0.29
CA LEU A 161 -1.99 7.73 -0.15
C LEU A 161 -2.19 6.84 1.07
N THR A 162 -3.36 6.21 1.19
CA THR A 162 -3.59 5.17 2.20
C THR A 162 -4.66 4.20 1.72
N LEU A 163 -4.28 2.96 1.44
CA LEU A 163 -5.20 1.94 0.92
C LEU A 163 -5.29 0.77 1.89
N LEU A 164 -6.52 0.40 2.25
CA LEU A 164 -6.84 -0.79 3.06
C LEU A 164 -6.17 -0.85 4.45
N ALA A 165 -5.76 0.31 4.98
CA ALA A 165 -4.98 0.41 6.21
C ALA A 165 -5.80 0.95 7.39
N LEU A 166 -6.54 2.04 7.19
CA LEU A 166 -7.17 2.77 8.30
C LEU A 166 -8.31 2.00 8.96
N GLU A 167 -9.08 1.22 8.21
CA GLU A 167 -10.12 0.35 8.75
C GLU A 167 -9.56 -0.79 9.59
N CYS A 168 -8.31 -1.20 9.35
CA CYS A 168 -7.62 -2.21 10.14
C CYS A 168 -6.96 -1.60 11.38
N ALA A 169 -6.44 -0.37 11.27
CA ALA A 169 -5.68 0.30 12.32
C ALA A 169 -6.57 1.01 13.36
N CYS A 170 -7.75 1.49 12.96
CA CYS A 170 -8.62 2.30 13.80
C CYS A 170 -9.73 1.45 14.44
N HIS A 171 -9.73 1.36 15.76
CA HIS A 171 -10.69 0.52 16.51
C HIS A 171 -12.11 1.11 16.59
N ASN A 172 -12.29 2.39 16.24
CA ASN A 172 -13.61 3.03 16.17
C ASN A 172 -13.59 4.25 15.22
N VAL A 173 -14.77 4.82 15.00
CA VAL A 173 -14.98 5.96 14.09
C VAL A 173 -14.25 7.22 14.55
N ASP A 174 -14.09 7.45 15.86
CA ASP A 174 -13.42 8.64 16.36
C ASP A 174 -11.90 8.55 16.17
N ALA A 175 -11.31 7.37 16.37
CA ALA A 175 -9.93 7.08 16.00
C ALA A 175 -9.72 7.24 14.49
N TYR A 176 -10.64 6.75 13.66
CA TYR A 176 -10.58 6.93 12.20
C TYR A 176 -10.63 8.41 11.80
N ARG A 177 -11.54 9.20 12.39
CA ARG A 177 -11.62 10.66 12.16
C ARG A 177 -10.35 11.37 12.60
N ALA A 178 -9.77 10.98 13.74
CA ALA A 178 -8.52 11.54 14.23
C ALA A 178 -7.36 11.22 13.28
N ALA A 179 -7.25 9.96 12.82
CA ALA A 179 -6.26 9.54 11.85
C ALA A 179 -6.35 10.36 10.56
N ILE A 180 -7.55 10.49 9.96
CA ILE A 180 -7.74 11.31 8.76
C ILE A 180 -7.32 12.76 8.97
N ARG A 181 -7.64 13.38 10.12
CA ARG A 181 -7.19 14.75 10.43
C ARG A 181 -5.67 14.85 10.49
N SER A 182 -5.01 13.90 11.15
CA SER A 182 -3.55 13.85 11.23
C SER A 182 -2.91 13.67 9.85
N LEU A 183 -3.48 12.82 8.99
CA LEU A 183 -3.00 12.59 7.63
C LEU A 183 -3.20 13.83 6.74
N VAL A 184 -4.35 14.47 6.81
CA VAL A 184 -4.61 15.74 6.09
C VAL A 184 -3.65 16.84 6.56
N GLY A 185 -3.22 16.81 7.83
CA GLY A 185 -2.20 17.71 8.36
C GLY A 185 -0.81 17.59 7.70
N LEU A 186 -0.53 16.49 6.99
CA LEU A 186 0.70 16.32 6.22
C LEU A 186 0.65 17.03 4.85
N LEU A 187 -0.54 17.37 4.36
CA LEU A 187 -0.74 17.93 3.01
C LEU A 187 -0.41 19.42 2.95
N LYS A 188 0.15 19.86 1.82
CA LYS A 188 0.11 21.29 1.46
C LYS A 188 -1.36 21.70 1.22
N PRO A 189 -1.73 22.98 1.41
CA PRO A 189 -3.08 23.45 1.11
C PRO A 189 -3.50 23.14 -0.34
N GLY A 190 -4.73 22.64 -0.53
CA GLY A 190 -5.29 22.32 -1.85
C GLY A 190 -4.78 21.01 -2.48
N ARG A 191 -4.11 20.16 -1.72
CA ARG A 191 -3.57 18.87 -2.17
C ARG A 191 -4.45 17.68 -1.81
N HIS A 192 -4.07 16.50 -2.28
CA HIS A 192 -4.97 15.35 -2.37
C HIS A 192 -4.71 14.30 -1.30
N LEU A 193 -5.80 13.78 -0.72
CA LEU A 193 -5.82 12.49 -0.04
C LEU A 193 -6.44 11.47 -1.00
N VAL A 194 -5.71 10.42 -1.32
CA VAL A 194 -6.19 9.28 -2.12
C VAL A 194 -6.34 8.08 -1.19
N THR A 195 -7.53 7.47 -1.16
CA THR A 195 -7.80 6.34 -0.26
C THR A 195 -8.72 5.29 -0.88
N SER A 196 -8.58 4.06 -0.41
CA SER A 196 -9.47 2.93 -0.67
C SER A 196 -9.66 2.16 0.64
N VAL A 197 -10.87 1.67 0.87
CA VAL A 197 -11.27 1.00 2.11
C VAL A 197 -12.12 -0.22 1.81
N ALA A 198 -11.98 -1.26 2.63
CA ALA A 198 -12.92 -2.38 2.64
C ALA A 198 -14.22 -1.98 3.35
N LEU A 199 -15.35 -2.12 2.67
CA LEU A 199 -16.67 -1.84 3.25
C LEU A 199 -17.22 -3.06 3.97
N ASN A 200 -17.82 -2.85 5.15
CA ASN A 200 -18.43 -3.89 5.98
C ASN A 200 -17.48 -5.05 6.34
N CYS A 201 -16.17 -4.79 6.36
CA CYS A 201 -15.16 -5.77 6.75
C CYS A 201 -14.92 -5.69 8.26
N GLN A 202 -15.07 -6.83 8.95
CA GLN A 202 -14.78 -6.93 10.40
C GLN A 202 -13.40 -7.56 10.67
N ASN A 203 -12.95 -8.43 9.78
CA ASN A 203 -11.67 -9.12 9.86
C ASN A 203 -11.31 -9.67 8.47
N TYR A 204 -10.02 -9.98 8.30
CA TYR A 204 -9.49 -10.62 7.10
C TYR A 204 -8.49 -11.71 7.51
N MET A 205 -8.24 -12.66 6.60
CA MET A 205 -7.47 -13.87 6.89
C MET A 205 -6.13 -13.86 6.16
N VAL A 206 -5.06 -14.16 6.88
CA VAL A 206 -3.70 -14.22 6.32
C VAL A 206 -3.15 -15.64 6.41
N GLY A 207 -2.66 -16.17 5.28
CA GLY A 207 -2.03 -17.49 5.22
C GLY A 207 -3.02 -18.66 5.18
N PRO A 208 -2.52 -19.91 5.30
CA PRO A 208 -3.30 -21.12 5.10
C PRO A 208 -4.28 -21.39 6.26
N THR A 209 -5.40 -20.66 6.25
CA THR A 209 -6.68 -21.06 6.84
C THR A 209 -7.86 -20.83 5.88
N ALA A 210 -7.62 -20.32 4.67
CA ALA A 210 -8.58 -20.35 3.57
C ALA A 210 -8.70 -21.78 3.01
N ARG A 211 -9.31 -22.69 3.76
CA ARG A 211 -9.96 -23.84 3.12
C ARG A 211 -11.25 -23.32 2.54
N GLY A 212 -11.34 -23.33 1.22
CA GLY A 212 -12.59 -23.09 0.51
C GLY A 212 -13.70 -23.94 1.12
N VAL A 213 -14.82 -23.30 1.41
CA VAL A 213 -16.08 -24.01 1.58
C VAL A 213 -16.77 -23.87 0.23
N SER A 214 -16.86 -25.01 -0.46
CA SER A 214 -17.71 -25.23 -1.63
C SER A 214 -19.16 -24.87 -1.35
#